data_AF-U5VWB0-F1
#
_entry.id   AF-U5VWB0-F1
#
_cell.length_a   1.000
_cell.length_b   1.000
_cell.length_c   1.000
_cell.angle_alpha   90.00
_cell.angle_beta   90.00
_cell.angle_gamma   90.00
#
_symmetry.space_group_name_H-M   'P 1'
#
loop_
_entity.id
_entity.type
_entity.pdbx_description
1 polymer ?
#
loop_
_entity_poly.entity_id
_entity_poly.type
_entity_poly.pdbx_seq_one_letter_code
_entity_poly.pdbx_strand_id
1 'polypeptide(L)'
;MREPNLRRMVALVGTALAFGVVAALIKGHGTGVRDTIGNLSTPWLLVALAAGLHTRSVPRGAVLGLAATVTALLGFYLAVAVTTDDQLPTLGEHLEHVLRVNRRWLYSGLLSGPVLGGFGAWVRQHARHVATATAAIVGALLAAEPLVIVAARLVPGWRQVVHWTLDPGPYLAEAVLGVVILLVIWRRYRVARLTGSGC
;
A
#
# COMPACT_ATOMS: atom_id res chain seq x y z
N MET A 1 29.61 0.37 8.59
CA MET A 1 28.14 0.26 8.41
C MET A 1 27.50 0.97 9.59
N ARG A 2 26.66 2.01 9.39
CA ARG A 2 25.91 2.60 10.52
C ARG A 2 24.81 1.61 10.92
N GLU A 3 24.81 1.16 12.17
CA GLU A 3 23.74 0.30 12.68
C GLU A 3 22.37 0.97 12.43
N PRO A 4 21.36 0.20 12.01
CA PRO A 4 20.02 0.73 11.92
C PRO A 4 19.60 1.16 13.33
N ASN A 5 19.27 2.45 13.47
CA ASN A 5 18.81 3.00 14.75
C ASN A 5 17.53 2.27 15.16
N LEU A 6 17.59 1.49 16.25
CA LEU A 6 16.50 0.67 16.76
C LEU A 6 15.17 1.43 16.80
N ARG A 7 15.19 2.72 17.18
CA ARG A 7 13.99 3.57 17.22
C ARG A 7 13.29 3.68 15.87
N ARG A 8 14.05 3.75 14.77
CA ARG A 8 13.50 3.83 13.41
C ARG A 8 12.88 2.51 12.99
N MET A 9 13.49 1.37 13.33
CA MET A 9 12.93 0.06 13.05
C MET A 9 11.63 -0.16 13.81
N VAL A 10 11.62 0.17 15.12
CA VAL A 10 10.41 0.11 15.95
C VAL A 10 9.31 1.00 15.39
N ALA A 11 9.63 2.23 14.99
CA ALA A 11 8.65 3.14 14.40
C ALA A 11 8.07 2.60 13.07
N LEU A 12 8.91 2.03 12.20
CA LEU A 12 8.49 1.45 10.92
C LEU A 12 7.56 0.25 11.13
N VAL A 13 7.97 -0.70 11.97
CA VAL A 13 7.18 -1.90 12.30
C VAL A 13 5.88 -1.50 12.99
N GLY A 14 5.96 -0.61 14.00
CA GLY A 14 4.78 -0.15 14.73
C GLY A 14 3.78 0.58 13.83
N THR A 15 4.24 1.44 12.92
CA THR A 15 3.36 2.16 11.98
C THR A 15 2.72 1.19 10.97
N ALA A 16 3.47 0.23 10.45
CA ALA A 16 2.93 -0.79 9.54
C ALA A 16 1.87 -1.66 10.24
N LEU A 17 2.13 -2.10 11.47
CA LEU A 17 1.18 -2.87 12.28
C LEU A 17 -0.10 -2.05 12.52
N ALA A 18 0.04 -0.81 12.97
CA ALA A 18 -1.08 0.08 13.24
C ALA A 18 -1.90 0.35 11.98
N PHE A 19 -1.25 0.57 10.83
CA PHE A 19 -1.93 0.68 9.55
C PHE A 19 -2.78 -0.55 9.24
N GLY A 20 -2.23 -1.76 9.40
CA GLY A 20 -2.95 -3.00 9.15
C GLY A 20 -4.20 -3.14 10.02
N VAL A 21 -4.06 -2.88 11.33
CA VAL A 21 -5.19 -2.90 12.28
C VAL A 21 -6.25 -1.88 11.89
N VAL A 22 -5.86 -0.63 11.61
CA VAL A 22 -6.80 0.42 11.22
C VAL A 22 -7.51 0.09 9.90
N ALA A 23 -6.79 -0.45 8.92
CA ALA A 23 -7.38 -0.88 7.65
C ALA A 23 -8.45 -1.96 7.84
N ALA A 24 -8.21 -2.93 8.73
CA ALA A 24 -9.19 -3.97 9.07
C ALA A 24 -10.45 -3.37 9.72
N LEU A 25 -10.28 -2.45 10.67
CA LEU A 25 -11.40 -1.79 11.35
C LEU A 25 -12.22 -0.90 10.40
N ILE A 26 -11.56 -0.20 9.48
CA ILE A 26 -12.25 0.61 8.46
C ILE A 26 -13.06 -0.30 7.54
N LYS A 27 -12.45 -1.40 7.04
CA LYS A 27 -13.09 -2.37 6.16
C LYS A 27 -14.38 -2.92 6.79
N GLY A 28 -14.31 -3.38 8.04
CA GLY A 28 -15.42 -4.03 8.72
C GLY A 28 -15.85 -5.33 8.03
N HIS A 29 -17.06 -5.82 8.37
CA HIS A 29 -17.56 -7.17 8.00
C HIS A 29 -18.68 -7.17 6.97
N GLY A 30 -18.93 -6.05 6.30
CA GLY A 30 -20.04 -5.86 5.36
C GLY A 30 -19.59 -5.58 3.93
N THR A 31 -20.56 -5.25 3.07
CA THR A 31 -20.30 -4.73 1.71
C THR A 31 -20.43 -3.20 1.66
N GLY A 32 -20.09 -2.60 0.52
CA GLY A 32 -20.30 -1.17 0.26
C GLY A 32 -19.03 -0.32 0.43
N VAL A 33 -19.20 0.95 0.78
CA VAL A 33 -18.13 1.96 0.75
C VAL A 33 -16.99 1.61 1.71
N ARG A 34 -17.28 1.11 2.91
CA ARG A 34 -16.26 0.72 3.90
C ARG A 34 -15.39 -0.43 3.42
N ASP A 35 -16.01 -1.48 2.88
CA ASP A 35 -15.30 -2.60 2.25
C ASP A 35 -14.44 -2.11 1.08
N THR A 36 -14.98 -1.21 0.27
CA THR A 36 -14.26 -0.60 -0.84
C THR A 36 -13.01 0.14 -0.38
N ILE A 37 -13.12 1.01 0.63
CA ILE A 37 -11.99 1.76 1.18
C ILE A 37 -10.94 0.80 1.75
N GLY A 38 -11.36 -0.26 2.45
CA GLY A 38 -10.46 -1.27 3.01
C GLY A 38 -9.69 -2.08 1.95
N ASN A 39 -10.20 -2.14 0.72
CA ASN A 39 -9.61 -2.88 -0.40
C ASN A 39 -8.88 -1.98 -1.41
N LEU A 40 -8.71 -0.67 -1.14
CA LEU A 40 -7.85 0.20 -1.95
C LEU A 40 -6.41 -0.30 -1.86
N SER A 41 -5.75 -0.51 -3.00
CA SER A 41 -4.42 -1.08 -3.10
C SER A 41 -3.31 -0.06 -2.84
N THR A 42 -3.48 1.19 -3.27
CA THR A 42 -2.47 2.25 -3.12
C THR A 42 -1.98 2.39 -1.67
N PRO A 43 -2.83 2.50 -0.63
CA PRO A 43 -2.36 2.59 0.76
C PRO A 43 -1.42 1.47 1.19
N TRP A 44 -1.69 0.23 0.76
CA TRP A 44 -0.83 -0.93 1.06
C TRP A 44 0.54 -0.83 0.37
N LEU A 45 0.56 -0.41 -0.89
CA LEU A 45 1.80 -0.23 -1.65
C LEU A 45 2.66 0.89 -1.05
N LEU A 46 2.02 1.93 -0.50
CA LEU A 46 2.71 3.05 0.14
C LEU A 46 3.42 2.64 1.44
N VAL A 47 2.89 1.68 2.20
CA VAL A 47 3.58 1.14 3.39
C VAL A 47 4.95 0.57 3.01
N ALA A 48 5.01 -0.26 1.96
CA ALA A 48 6.24 -0.84 1.46
C ALA A 48 7.20 0.20 0.88
N LEU A 49 6.68 1.12 0.06
CA LEU A 49 7.45 2.21 -0.52
C LEU A 49 8.09 3.09 0.56
N ALA A 50 7.32 3.48 1.57
CA ALA A 50 7.77 4.30 2.69
C ALA A 50 8.91 3.62 3.47
N ALA A 51 8.78 2.32 3.73
CA ALA A 51 9.85 1.53 4.34
C ALA A 51 11.14 1.57 3.50
N GLY A 52 11.02 1.40 2.18
CA GLY A 52 12.15 1.48 1.23
C GLY A 52 12.89 2.82 1.24
N LEU A 53 12.18 3.94 1.40
CA LEU A 53 12.75 5.29 1.41
C LEU A 53 13.73 5.55 2.58
N HIS A 54 13.79 4.64 3.57
CA HIS A 54 14.70 4.76 4.72
C HIS A 54 16.11 4.24 4.44
N THR A 55 16.36 3.67 3.25
CA THR A 55 17.67 3.16 2.83
C THR A 55 18.01 3.59 1.41
N ARG A 56 19.30 3.54 1.06
CA ARG A 56 19.80 3.76 -0.32
C ARG A 56 20.24 2.46 -1.00
N SER A 57 20.19 1.34 -0.29
CA SER A 57 20.54 0.02 -0.83
C SER A 57 19.25 -0.67 -1.28
N VAL A 58 19.11 -0.92 -2.58
CA VAL A 58 17.93 -1.57 -3.17
C VAL A 58 17.63 -2.93 -2.53
N PRO A 59 18.60 -3.84 -2.32
CA PRO A 59 18.34 -5.11 -1.62
C PRO A 59 17.80 -4.91 -0.20
N ARG A 60 18.39 -3.97 0.57
CA ARG A 60 17.87 -3.66 1.91
C ARG A 60 16.49 -3.03 1.85
N GLY A 61 16.20 -2.21 0.85
CA GLY A 61 14.89 -1.62 0.62
C GLY A 61 13.82 -2.68 0.38
N ALA A 62 14.14 -3.69 -0.43
CA ALA A 62 13.26 -4.82 -0.68
C ALA A 62 12.96 -5.61 0.60
N VAL A 63 13.98 -5.88 1.43
CA VAL A 63 13.78 -6.55 2.73
C VAL A 63 12.92 -5.70 3.67
N LEU A 64 13.15 -4.39 3.74
CA LEU A 64 12.33 -3.48 4.57
C LEU A 64 10.88 -3.40 4.07
N GLY A 65 10.67 -3.35 2.74
CA GLY A 65 9.34 -3.37 2.15
C GLY A 65 8.59 -4.67 2.43
N LEU A 66 9.27 -5.82 2.32
CA LEU A 66 8.72 -7.12 2.72
C LEU A 66 8.32 -7.13 4.20
N ALA A 67 9.25 -6.73 5.09
CA ALA A 67 9.00 -6.71 6.52
C ALA A 67 7.82 -5.81 6.90
N ALA A 68 7.75 -4.60 6.32
CA ALA A 68 6.63 -3.68 6.53
C ALA A 68 5.30 -4.28 6.04
N THR A 69 5.30 -4.89 4.85
CA THR A 69 4.10 -5.50 4.27
C THR A 69 3.61 -6.68 5.10
N VAL A 70 4.50 -7.60 5.48
CA VAL A 70 4.16 -8.73 6.36
C VAL A 70 3.62 -8.23 7.70
N THR A 71 4.24 -7.22 8.29
CA THR A 71 3.80 -6.65 9.56
C THR A 71 2.39 -6.03 9.44
N ALA A 72 2.12 -5.29 8.37
CA ALA A 72 0.80 -4.74 8.10
C ALA A 72 -0.25 -5.83 7.89
N LEU A 73 0.07 -6.87 7.11
CA LEU A 73 -0.83 -8.00 6.89
C LEU A 73 -1.10 -8.77 8.19
N LEU A 74 -0.10 -8.95 9.05
CA LEU A 74 -0.28 -9.55 10.37
C LEU A 74 -1.25 -8.74 11.22
N GLY A 75 -1.06 -7.41 11.30
CA GLY A 75 -1.97 -6.53 12.04
C GLY A 75 -3.39 -6.60 11.50
N PHE A 76 -3.55 -6.59 10.18
CA PHE A 76 -4.84 -6.70 9.51
C PHE A 76 -5.54 -8.02 9.79
N TYR A 77 -4.89 -9.16 9.51
CA TYR A 77 -5.53 -10.46 9.64
C TYR A 77 -5.78 -10.85 11.09
N LEU A 78 -4.92 -10.43 12.02
CA LEU A 78 -5.20 -10.60 13.45
C LEU A 78 -6.42 -9.79 13.88
N ALA A 79 -6.51 -8.52 13.45
CA ALA A 79 -7.68 -7.69 13.74
C ALA A 79 -8.95 -8.27 13.13
N VAL A 80 -8.91 -8.75 11.88
CA VAL A 80 -10.05 -9.44 11.25
C VAL A 80 -10.43 -10.68 12.04
N ALA A 81 -9.49 -11.56 12.38
CA ALA A 81 -9.79 -12.80 13.11
C ALA A 81 -10.38 -12.55 14.51
N VAL A 82 -9.95 -11.49 15.20
CA VAL A 82 -10.47 -11.16 16.54
C VAL A 82 -11.83 -10.45 16.48
N THR A 83 -12.12 -9.70 15.42
CA THR A 83 -13.33 -8.87 15.34
C THR A 83 -14.45 -9.49 14.53
N THR A 84 -14.17 -10.52 13.73
CA THR A 84 -15.18 -11.23 12.93
C THR A 84 -15.81 -12.32 13.77
N ASP A 85 -17.14 -12.29 13.89
CA ASP A 85 -17.92 -13.38 14.46
C ASP A 85 -18.46 -14.26 13.31
N ASP A 86 -17.67 -15.27 12.92
CA ASP A 86 -18.05 -16.29 11.94
C ASP A 86 -18.42 -17.65 12.59
N GLN A 87 -18.60 -17.64 13.92
CA GLN A 87 -18.93 -18.80 14.76
C GLN A 87 -17.91 -19.95 14.76
N LEU A 88 -16.68 -19.77 14.28
CA LEU A 88 -15.64 -20.81 14.47
C LEU A 88 -15.20 -20.89 15.94
N PRO A 89 -14.87 -22.10 16.45
CA PRO A 89 -14.73 -22.32 17.89
C PRO A 89 -13.42 -21.79 18.49
N THR A 90 -12.37 -21.58 17.68
CA THR A 90 -11.08 -21.07 18.17
C THR A 90 -10.46 -19.99 17.27
N LEU A 91 -9.68 -19.09 17.88
CA LEU A 91 -8.92 -18.07 17.15
C LEU A 91 -7.93 -18.67 16.13
N GLY A 92 -7.39 -19.87 16.42
CA GLY A 92 -6.50 -20.57 15.50
C GLY A 92 -7.20 -20.96 14.20
N GLU A 93 -8.41 -21.54 14.31
CA GLU A 93 -9.23 -21.91 13.16
C GLU A 93 -9.72 -20.66 12.40
N HIS A 94 -10.07 -19.58 13.11
CA HIS A 94 -10.36 -18.26 12.50
C HIS A 94 -9.21 -17.77 11.64
N LEU A 95 -8.01 -17.71 12.21
CA LEU A 95 -6.81 -17.25 11.51
C LEU A 95 -6.52 -18.12 10.29
N GLU A 96 -6.60 -19.44 10.44
CA GLU A 96 -6.39 -20.36 9.32
C GLU A 96 -7.42 -20.11 8.20
N HIS A 97 -8.70 -19.96 8.55
CA HIS A 97 -9.76 -19.68 7.61
C HIS A 97 -9.51 -18.36 6.86
N VAL A 98 -9.27 -17.28 7.60
CA VAL A 98 -9.04 -15.93 7.06
C VAL A 98 -7.81 -15.92 6.13
N LEU A 99 -6.70 -16.54 6.53
CA LEU A 99 -5.49 -16.62 5.70
C LEU A 99 -5.73 -17.44 4.42
N ARG A 100 -6.49 -18.54 4.51
CA ARG A 100 -6.81 -19.40 3.37
C ARG A 100 -7.67 -18.67 2.34
N VAL A 101 -8.72 -17.98 2.78
CA VAL A 101 -9.62 -17.20 1.91
C VAL A 101 -8.87 -16.04 1.25
N ASN A 102 -7.95 -15.41 1.97
CA ASN A 102 -7.21 -14.24 1.49
C ASN A 102 -5.81 -14.56 0.92
N ARG A 103 -5.53 -15.84 0.59
CA ARG A 103 -4.21 -16.28 0.09
C ARG A 103 -3.68 -15.47 -1.09
N ARG A 104 -4.56 -15.04 -2.00
CA ARG A 104 -4.17 -14.26 -3.18
C ARG A 104 -3.68 -12.87 -2.78
N TRP A 105 -4.33 -12.21 -1.82
CA TRP A 105 -3.88 -10.94 -1.27
C TRP A 105 -2.56 -11.08 -0.50
N LEU A 106 -2.40 -12.17 0.25
CA LEU A 106 -1.13 -12.50 0.89
C LEU A 106 0.01 -12.60 -0.13
N TYR A 107 -0.15 -13.39 -1.19
CA TYR A 107 0.88 -13.53 -2.22
C TYR A 107 1.16 -12.21 -2.96
N SER A 108 0.11 -11.45 -3.29
CA SER A 108 0.30 -10.13 -3.90
C SER A 108 1.06 -9.18 -2.99
N GLY A 109 0.80 -9.18 -1.67
CA GLY A 109 1.58 -8.43 -0.69
C GLY A 109 3.03 -8.90 -0.60
N LEU A 110 3.26 -10.22 -0.54
CA LEU A 110 4.60 -10.81 -0.49
C LEU A 110 5.44 -10.51 -1.74
N LEU A 111 4.79 -10.33 -2.89
CA LEU A 111 5.47 -9.94 -4.13
C LEU A 111 5.65 -8.41 -4.24
N SER A 112 4.59 -7.65 -4.02
CA SER A 112 4.61 -6.18 -4.18
C SER A 112 5.43 -5.49 -3.10
N GLY A 113 5.45 -6.00 -1.87
CA GLY A 113 6.22 -5.46 -0.76
C GLY A 113 7.72 -5.28 -1.06
N PRO A 114 8.45 -6.35 -1.43
CA PRO A 114 9.84 -6.24 -1.87
C PRO A 114 10.04 -5.32 -3.08
N VAL A 115 9.15 -5.39 -4.07
CA VAL A 115 9.27 -4.56 -5.30
C VAL A 115 9.15 -3.07 -4.95
N LEU A 116 8.12 -2.68 -4.20
CA LEU A 116 7.89 -1.28 -3.82
C LEU A 116 8.93 -0.79 -2.81
N GLY A 117 9.37 -1.63 -1.87
CA GLY A 117 10.46 -1.29 -0.96
C GLY A 117 11.80 -1.09 -1.68
N GLY A 118 12.13 -1.98 -2.63
CA GLY A 118 13.32 -1.83 -3.48
C GLY A 118 13.25 -0.57 -4.33
N PHE A 119 12.08 -0.30 -4.92
CA PHE A 119 11.83 0.92 -5.70
C PHE A 119 11.96 2.18 -4.84
N GLY A 120 11.43 2.19 -3.62
CA GLY A 120 11.60 3.30 -2.66
C GLY A 120 13.08 3.58 -2.37
N ALA A 121 13.89 2.54 -2.18
CA ALA A 121 15.33 2.70 -1.99
C ALA A 121 16.04 3.22 -3.25
N TRP A 122 15.61 2.78 -4.43
CA TRP A 122 16.11 3.28 -5.71
C TRP A 122 15.81 4.78 -5.90
N VAL A 123 14.58 5.21 -5.58
CA VAL A 123 14.18 6.63 -5.58
C VAL A 123 15.05 7.41 -4.61
N ARG A 124 15.27 6.90 -3.40
CA ARG A 124 16.12 7.53 -2.38
C ARG A 124 17.58 7.67 -2.81
N GLN A 125 18.05 6.78 -3.70
CA GLN A 125 19.40 6.79 -4.24
C GLN A 125 19.56 7.74 -5.42
N HIS A 126 18.59 7.81 -6.35
CA HIS A 126 18.75 8.48 -7.64
C HIS A 126 17.96 9.78 -7.81
N ALA A 127 16.88 9.99 -7.06
CA ALA A 127 16.08 11.20 -7.20
C ALA A 127 16.81 12.41 -6.60
N ARG A 128 16.95 13.48 -7.40
CA ARG A 128 17.46 14.78 -6.92
C ARG A 128 16.62 15.33 -5.77
N HIS A 129 15.29 15.26 -5.92
CA HIS A 129 14.33 15.66 -4.88
C HIS A 129 13.41 14.50 -4.53
N VAL A 130 13.79 13.76 -3.49
CA VAL A 130 13.05 12.57 -3.02
C VAL A 130 11.59 12.90 -2.72
N ALA A 131 11.31 14.02 -2.06
CA ALA A 131 9.93 14.40 -1.73
C ALA A 131 9.04 14.57 -2.97
N THR A 132 9.53 15.28 -3.99
CA THR A 132 8.80 15.48 -5.24
C THR A 132 8.63 14.18 -6.02
N ALA A 133 9.67 13.35 -6.07
CA ALA A 133 9.59 12.04 -6.72
C ALA A 133 8.60 11.11 -6.02
N THR A 134 8.64 11.03 -4.69
CA THR A 134 7.68 10.27 -3.88
C THR A 134 6.26 10.78 -4.09
N ALA A 135 6.04 12.10 -4.10
CA ALA A 135 4.72 12.68 -4.36
C ALA A 135 4.20 12.34 -5.77
N ALA A 136 5.08 12.34 -6.79
CA ALA A 136 4.72 11.93 -8.14
C ALA A 136 4.34 10.44 -8.19
N ILE A 137 5.07 9.57 -7.49
CA ILE A 137 4.76 8.14 -7.39
C ILE A 137 3.42 7.91 -6.69
N VAL A 138 3.17 8.60 -5.56
CA VAL A 138 1.88 8.56 -4.86
C VAL A 138 0.75 8.98 -5.80
N GLY A 139 0.92 10.10 -6.51
CA GLY A 139 -0.07 10.60 -7.47
C GLY A 139 -0.32 9.61 -8.61
N ALA A 140 0.72 8.96 -9.12
CA ALA A 140 0.61 7.96 -10.17
C ALA A 140 -0.11 6.67 -9.69
N LEU A 141 0.19 6.19 -8.47
CA LEU A 141 -0.48 5.04 -7.88
C LEU A 141 -1.99 5.30 -7.70
N LEU A 142 -2.33 6.43 -7.08
CA LEU A 142 -3.71 6.87 -6.91
C LEU A 142 -4.47 7.01 -8.24
N ALA A 143 -3.83 7.62 -9.25
CA ALA A 143 -4.41 7.75 -10.59
C ALA A 143 -4.60 6.40 -11.30
N ALA A 144 -3.76 5.42 -11.00
CA ALA A 144 -3.80 4.09 -11.59
C ALA A 144 -4.73 3.12 -10.87
N GLU A 145 -5.26 3.49 -9.70
CA GLU A 145 -6.11 2.61 -8.89
C GLU A 145 -7.31 2.01 -9.68
N PRO A 146 -8.06 2.78 -10.51
CA PRO A 146 -9.14 2.19 -11.32
C PRO A 146 -8.67 1.10 -12.29
N LEU A 147 -7.40 1.16 -12.74
CA LEU A 147 -6.83 0.15 -13.63
C LEU A 147 -6.67 -1.20 -12.90
N VAL A 148 -6.48 -1.20 -11.58
CA VAL A 148 -6.39 -2.43 -10.78
C VAL A 148 -7.72 -3.19 -10.83
N ILE A 149 -8.85 -2.48 -10.73
CA ILE A 149 -10.18 -3.09 -10.87
C ILE A 149 -10.37 -3.65 -12.27
N VAL A 150 -10.02 -2.88 -13.29
CA VAL A 150 -10.14 -3.33 -14.69
C VAL A 150 -9.27 -4.55 -14.93
N ALA A 151 -8.02 -4.55 -14.46
CA ALA A 151 -7.11 -5.69 -14.57
C ALA A 151 -7.66 -6.92 -13.84
N ALA A 152 -8.20 -6.76 -12.63
CA ALA A 152 -8.82 -7.85 -11.88
C ALA A 152 -10.04 -8.46 -12.61
N ARG A 153 -10.74 -7.68 -13.44
CA ARG A 153 -11.82 -8.16 -14.31
C ARG A 153 -11.33 -8.92 -15.53
N LEU A 154 -10.14 -8.61 -16.04
CA LEU A 154 -9.59 -9.25 -17.23
C LEU A 154 -8.85 -10.55 -16.91
N VAL A 155 -8.18 -10.62 -15.76
CA VAL A 155 -7.35 -11.79 -15.39
C VAL A 155 -8.21 -12.91 -14.80
N PRO A 156 -8.21 -14.12 -15.40
CA PRO A 156 -8.89 -15.29 -14.84
C PRO A 156 -8.46 -15.57 -13.40
N GLY A 157 -9.43 -15.80 -12.50
CA GLY A 157 -9.19 -16.04 -11.07
C GLY A 157 -9.25 -14.80 -10.18
N TRP A 158 -9.02 -13.59 -10.69
CA TRP A 158 -9.15 -12.35 -9.89
C TRP A 158 -10.59 -11.83 -9.81
N ARG A 159 -11.45 -12.22 -10.75
CA ARG A 159 -12.89 -11.88 -10.80
C ARG A 159 -13.69 -12.27 -9.55
N GLN A 160 -13.22 -13.26 -8.80
CA GLN A 160 -13.87 -13.76 -7.58
C GLN A 160 -13.33 -13.08 -6.32
N VAL A 161 -12.19 -12.40 -6.41
CA VAL A 161 -11.48 -11.76 -5.29
C VAL A 161 -11.92 -10.32 -5.12
N VAL A 162 -12.13 -9.63 -6.24
CA VAL A 162 -12.67 -8.27 -6.27
C VAL A 162 -14.18 -8.40 -6.37
N HIS A 163 -14.87 -8.20 -5.24
CA HIS A 163 -16.33 -8.34 -5.18
C HIS A 163 -17.00 -7.38 -6.18
N TRP A 164 -18.03 -7.87 -6.88
CA TRP A 164 -18.81 -7.08 -7.84
C TRP A 164 -19.61 -5.93 -7.19
N THR A 165 -19.60 -5.88 -5.86
CA THR A 165 -20.30 -4.93 -5.00
C THR A 165 -19.44 -3.74 -4.58
N LEU A 166 -18.21 -3.62 -5.08
CA LEU A 166 -17.35 -2.48 -4.73
C LEU A 166 -17.90 -1.20 -5.35
N ASP A 167 -17.96 -0.16 -4.53
CA ASP A 167 -18.44 1.15 -4.92
C ASP A 167 -17.36 1.83 -5.81
N PRO A 168 -17.70 2.34 -7.01
CA PRO A 168 -16.71 3.02 -7.84
C PRO A 168 -16.24 4.36 -7.25
N GLY A 169 -17.01 4.96 -6.34
CA GLY A 169 -16.76 6.29 -5.76
C GLY A 169 -15.37 6.45 -5.14
N PRO A 170 -14.95 5.60 -4.17
CA PRO A 170 -13.62 5.67 -3.57
C PRO A 170 -12.47 5.61 -4.58
N TYR A 171 -12.58 4.73 -5.59
CA TYR A 171 -11.57 4.60 -6.65
C TYR A 171 -11.47 5.83 -7.55
N LEU A 172 -12.62 6.43 -7.91
CA LEU A 172 -12.66 7.68 -8.66
C LEU A 172 -12.11 8.84 -7.85
N ALA A 173 -12.38 8.87 -6.54
CA ALA A 173 -11.84 9.89 -5.63
C ALA A 173 -10.31 9.81 -5.54
N GLU A 174 -9.75 8.60 -5.37
CA GLU A 174 -8.29 8.40 -5.42
C GLU A 174 -7.73 8.85 -6.78
N ALA A 175 -8.37 8.46 -7.88
CA ALA A 175 -7.90 8.81 -9.20
C ALA A 175 -7.85 10.33 -9.44
N VAL A 176 -8.91 11.05 -9.06
CA VAL A 176 -8.97 12.52 -9.13
C VAL A 176 -7.87 13.14 -8.27
N LEU A 177 -7.69 12.67 -7.04
CA LEU A 177 -6.64 13.16 -6.14
C LEU A 177 -5.25 12.93 -6.74
N GLY A 178 -5.01 11.75 -7.32
CA GLY A 178 -3.76 11.40 -7.99
C GLY A 178 -3.45 12.33 -9.16
N VAL A 179 -4.44 12.60 -10.02
CA VAL A 179 -4.32 13.56 -11.13
C VAL A 179 -4.01 14.96 -10.63
N VAL A 180 -4.68 15.43 -9.57
CA VAL A 180 -4.43 16.75 -8.98
C VAL A 180 -2.99 16.86 -8.48
N ILE A 181 -2.47 15.86 -7.76
CA ILE A 181 -1.08 15.83 -7.28
C ILE A 181 -0.10 15.94 -8.46
N LEU A 182 -0.30 15.14 -9.51
CA LEU A 182 0.55 15.13 -10.70
C LEU A 182 0.53 16.48 -11.43
N LEU A 183 -0.65 17.10 -11.57
CA LEU A 183 -0.79 18.42 -12.20
C LEU A 183 -0.09 19.52 -11.41
N VAL A 184 -0.17 19.49 -10.07
CA VAL A 184 0.52 20.44 -9.19
C VAL A 184 2.04 20.32 -9.35
N ILE A 185 2.56 19.09 -9.35
CA ILE A 185 3.98 18.82 -9.56
C ILE A 185 4.44 19.31 -10.93
N TRP A 186 3.69 18.97 -11.98
CA TRP A 186 3.98 19.39 -13.35
C TRP A 186 3.99 20.91 -13.52
N ARG A 187 3.02 21.62 -12.92
CA ARG A 187 3.00 23.09 -12.91
C ARG A 187 4.24 23.68 -12.25
N ARG A 188 4.66 23.16 -11.10
CA ARG A 188 5.88 23.61 -10.41
C ARG A 188 7.13 23.41 -11.27
N TYR A 189 7.25 22.25 -11.92
CA TYR A 189 8.36 21.98 -12.84
C TYR A 189 8.37 22.93 -14.05
N ARG A 190 7.20 23.22 -14.64
CA ARG A 190 7.11 24.18 -15.75
C ARG A 190 7.54 25.58 -15.33
N VAL A 191 7.06 26.08 -14.18
CA VAL A 191 7.41 27.41 -13.68
C VAL A 191 8.91 27.53 -13.43
N ALA A 192 9.52 26.58 -12.71
CA ALA A 192 10.95 26.59 -12.44
C ALA A 192 11.80 26.58 -13.73
N ARG A 193 11.34 25.88 -14.77
CA ARG A 193 11.99 25.87 -16.09
C ARG A 193 11.89 27.21 -16.81
N LEU A 194 10.76 27.91 -16.69
CA LEU A 194 10.53 29.21 -17.34
C LEU A 194 11.27 30.36 -16.64
N THR A 195 11.43 30.30 -15.31
CA THR A 195 12.11 31.35 -14.54
C THR A 195 13.63 31.20 -14.48
N GLY A 196 14.21 30.21 -15.17
CA GLY A 196 15.65 29.91 -15.13
C GLY A 196 16.16 29.49 -13.74
N SER A 197 15.25 29.29 -12.79
CA SER A 197 15.55 28.89 -11.41
C SER A 197 15.62 27.36 -11.38
N GLY A 198 16.72 26.79 -11.87
CA GLY A 198 16.95 25.35 -11.82
C GLY A 198 16.95 24.86 -10.37
N CYS A 199 16.07 23.90 -10.06
CA CYS A 199 16.11 23.14 -8.81
C CYS A 199 17.30 22.18 -8.76
#